data_AF-A0A1G1NM41-F1
#
_entry.id   AF-A0A1G1NM41-F1
#
_cell.length_a   1.000
_cell.length_b   1.000
_cell.length_c   1.000
_cell.angle_alpha   90.00
_cell.angle_beta   90.00
_cell.angle_gamma   90.00
#
_symmetry.space_group_name_H-M   'P 1'
#
loop_
_entity.id
_entity.type
_entity.pdbx_description
1 polymer ?
#
loop_
_entity_poly.entity_id
_entity_poly.type
_entity_poly.pdbx_seq_one_letter_code
_entity_poly.pdbx_strand_id
1 'polypeptide(L)'
;MSVTLPAAAQASIHKNPTLTMTPSGAPVNGVQKYTVKLTNNDDAAAGPSTFSVKPSLPAGLTQSPKWVSVSSVVPGSTVTFRISVSGRGSYAFSQTAVNTAAPAYTASATASFAA
;
A
#
# COMPACT_ATOMS: atom_id res chain seq x y z
N MET A 1 -14.61 -24.72 -38.52
CA MET A 1 -13.19 -24.47 -38.24
C MET A 1 -13.11 -23.30 -37.27
N SER A 2 -12.96 -23.59 -35.98
CA SER A 2 -12.81 -22.55 -34.96
C SER A 2 -11.37 -22.06 -35.01
N VAL A 3 -11.17 -20.83 -35.46
CA VAL A 3 -9.86 -20.20 -35.49
C VAL A 3 -9.54 -19.80 -34.05
N THR A 4 -8.76 -20.63 -33.36
CA THR A 4 -8.16 -20.24 -32.08
C THR A 4 -7.13 -19.16 -32.41
N LEU A 5 -7.51 -17.91 -32.18
CA LEU A 5 -6.58 -16.78 -32.24
C LEU A 5 -5.39 -17.10 -31.33
N PRO A 6 -4.13 -16.88 -31.76
CA PRO A 6 -3.01 -16.97 -30.84
C PRO A 6 -3.29 -15.97 -29.73
N ALA A 7 -3.16 -16.40 -28.48
CA ALA A 7 -3.21 -15.52 -27.33
C ALA A 7 -2.15 -14.45 -27.55
N ALA A 8 -2.55 -13.31 -28.12
CA ALA A 8 -1.75 -12.11 -28.14
C ALA A 8 -1.33 -11.91 -26.69
N ALA A 9 -0.03 -11.81 -26.44
CA ALA A 9 0.53 -11.45 -25.15
C ALA A 9 -0.34 -10.34 -24.57
N GLN A 10 -1.23 -10.69 -23.65
CA GLN A 10 -2.24 -9.78 -23.16
C GLN A 10 -1.46 -8.75 -22.37
N ALA A 11 -1.37 -7.52 -22.88
CA ALA A 11 -0.68 -6.44 -22.23
C ALA A 11 -1.20 -6.38 -20.79
N SER A 12 -0.38 -6.78 -19.81
CA SER A 12 -0.76 -6.72 -18.39
C SER A 12 -1.08 -5.27 -18.07
N ILE A 13 -2.36 -4.98 -17.91
CA ILE A 13 -2.86 -3.62 -17.64
C ILE A 13 -2.74 -3.39 -16.14
N HIS A 14 -1.49 -3.32 -15.68
CA HIS A 14 -1.25 -2.85 -14.33
C HIS A 14 -1.82 -1.43 -14.18
N LYS A 15 -2.34 -1.12 -12.99
CA LYS A 15 -2.89 0.19 -12.66
C LYS A 15 -2.32 0.64 -11.32
N ASN A 16 -2.33 1.96 -11.10
CA ASN A 16 -1.96 2.49 -9.80
C ASN A 16 -2.88 1.87 -8.73
N PRO A 17 -2.33 1.26 -7.67
CA PRO A 17 -3.15 0.74 -6.60
C PRO A 17 -3.90 1.87 -5.88
N THR A 18 -4.80 1.53 -4.97
CA THR A 18 -5.36 2.51 -4.02
C THR A 18 -4.75 2.25 -2.65
N LEU A 19 -4.24 3.29 -2.00
CA LEU A 19 -3.74 3.21 -0.63
C LEU A 19 -4.51 4.21 0.25
N THR A 20 -5.01 3.75 1.39
CA THR A 20 -5.61 4.60 2.41
C THR A 20 -5.01 4.28 3.76
N MET A 21 -4.91 5.29 4.63
CA MET A 21 -4.33 5.17 5.95
C MET A 21 -5.18 5.97 6.93
N THR A 22 -5.62 5.33 8.01
CA THR A 22 -6.51 5.95 8.99
C THR A 22 -6.02 5.63 10.40
N PRO A 23 -5.91 6.62 11.32
CA PRO A 23 -5.55 6.35 12.70
C PRO A 23 -6.61 5.48 13.37
N SER A 24 -6.18 4.50 14.17
CA SER A 24 -7.06 3.57 14.90
C SER A 24 -7.45 4.07 16.30
N GLY A 25 -7.27 5.35 16.59
CA GLY A 25 -7.49 5.95 17.92
C GLY A 25 -6.60 7.18 18.15
N ALA A 26 -6.48 7.62 19.39
CA ALA A 26 -5.47 8.59 19.82
C ALA A 26 -4.16 7.87 20.22
N PRO A 27 -3.02 8.58 20.30
CA PRO A 27 -1.77 7.95 20.68
C PRO A 27 -1.77 7.63 22.17
N VAL A 28 -1.12 6.53 22.52
CA VAL A 28 -0.93 6.08 23.90
C VAL A 28 0.56 5.96 24.14
N ASN A 29 1.09 6.68 25.14
CA ASN A 29 2.51 6.71 25.47
C ASN A 29 3.43 7.02 24.26
N GLY A 30 3.04 7.99 23.43
CA GLY A 30 3.80 8.37 22.25
C GLY A 30 3.70 7.40 21.07
N VAL A 31 2.76 6.45 21.09
CA VAL A 31 2.54 5.47 20.01
C VAL A 31 1.12 5.58 19.46
N GLN A 32 1.00 5.78 18.15
CA GLN A 32 -0.24 5.83 17.41
C GLN A 32 -0.34 4.63 16.45
N LYS A 33 -1.48 3.94 16.46
CA LYS A 33 -1.76 2.85 15.50
C LYS A 33 -2.51 3.39 14.29
N TYR A 34 -2.22 2.83 13.12
CA TYR A 34 -2.93 3.11 11.88
C TYR A 34 -3.39 1.82 11.21
N THR A 35 -4.58 1.88 10.63
CA THR A 35 -5.10 0.89 9.71
C THR A 35 -4.78 1.37 8.30
N VAL A 36 -4.07 0.54 7.54
CA VAL A 36 -3.74 0.81 6.13
C VAL A 36 -4.52 -0.19 5.27
N LYS A 37 -5.20 0.32 4.24
CA LYS A 37 -5.88 -0.52 3.24
C LYS A 37 -5.23 -0.30 1.89
N LEU A 38 -4.87 -1.40 1.24
CA LEU A 38 -4.28 -1.44 -0.09
C LEU A 38 -5.21 -2.21 -1.01
N THR A 39 -5.65 -1.58 -2.10
CA THR A 39 -6.45 -2.22 -3.15
C THR A 39 -5.60 -2.40 -4.39
N ASN A 40 -5.58 -3.62 -4.93
CA ASN A 40 -5.01 -3.85 -6.25
C ASN A 40 -6.04 -3.43 -7.31
N ASN A 41 -5.70 -2.44 -8.12
CA ASN A 41 -6.58 -1.93 -9.19
C ASN A 41 -6.21 -2.51 -10.57
N ASP A 42 -5.23 -3.41 -10.65
CA ASP A 42 -4.89 -4.09 -11.89
C ASP A 42 -6.12 -4.75 -12.52
N ASP A 43 -6.10 -4.96 -13.83
CA ASP A 43 -7.15 -5.72 -14.49
C ASP A 43 -7.03 -7.22 -14.18
N ALA A 44 -8.16 -7.95 -14.22
CA ALA A 44 -8.22 -9.37 -13.85
C ALA A 44 -7.21 -10.25 -14.62
N ALA A 45 -6.88 -9.86 -15.87
CA ALA A 45 -5.90 -10.54 -16.72
C ALA A 45 -4.45 -10.42 -16.20
N ALA A 46 -4.12 -9.42 -15.37
CA ALA A 46 -2.79 -9.24 -14.80
C ALA A 46 -2.48 -10.28 -13.70
N GLY A 47 -3.51 -10.93 -13.15
CA GLY A 47 -3.35 -11.85 -12.04
C GLY A 47 -2.92 -11.15 -10.73
N PRO A 48 -2.59 -11.93 -9.68
CA PRO A 48 -2.23 -11.38 -8.37
C PRO A 48 -0.90 -10.61 -8.41
N SER A 49 -0.87 -9.45 -7.75
CA SER A 49 0.32 -8.59 -7.65
C SER A 49 0.91 -8.59 -6.24
N THR A 50 2.20 -8.27 -6.14
CA THR A 50 2.89 -8.06 -4.87
C THR A 50 3.28 -6.60 -4.73
N PHE A 51 2.94 -6.00 -3.58
CA PHE A 51 3.18 -4.58 -3.31
C PHE A 51 4.12 -4.40 -2.12
N SER A 52 5.09 -3.50 -2.27
CA SER A 52 5.92 -3.01 -1.17
C SER A 52 5.39 -1.67 -0.69
N VAL A 53 5.04 -1.57 0.59
CA VAL A 53 4.55 -0.34 1.22
C VAL A 53 5.64 0.21 2.14
N LYS A 54 6.15 1.39 1.79
CA LYS A 54 7.28 2.04 2.48
C LYS A 54 6.84 3.38 3.08
N PRO A 55 7.29 3.71 4.30
CA PRO A 55 6.99 5.00 4.91
C PRO A 55 7.97 6.09 4.44
N SER A 56 7.48 7.32 4.38
CA SER A 56 8.28 8.55 4.37
C SER A 56 7.99 9.30 5.66
N LEU A 57 8.93 9.26 6.60
CA LEU A 57 8.79 9.82 7.94
C LEU A 57 9.69 11.06 8.11
N PRO A 58 9.19 12.15 8.69
CA PRO A 58 10.04 13.23 9.18
C PRO A 58 10.91 12.77 10.36
N ALA A 59 11.97 13.52 10.63
CA ALA A 59 12.81 13.27 11.80
C ALA A 59 11.99 13.31 13.09
N GLY A 60 12.24 12.36 14.00
CA GLY A 60 11.51 12.23 15.27
C GLY A 60 10.33 11.25 15.23
N LEU A 61 9.94 10.73 14.07
CA LEU A 61 9.02 9.60 13.95
C LEU A 61 9.74 8.30 13.61
N THR A 62 9.25 7.20 14.17
CA THR A 62 9.63 5.85 13.77
C THR A 62 8.39 4.99 13.55
N GLN A 63 8.50 3.98 12.70
CA GLN A 63 7.38 3.08 12.39
C GLN A 63 7.77 1.62 12.59
N SER A 64 6.82 0.84 13.11
CA SER A 64 6.86 -0.62 13.15
C SER A 64 5.62 -1.23 12.48
N PRO A 65 5.78 -2.17 11.53
CA PRO A 65 7.04 -2.57 10.91
C PRO A 65 7.65 -1.44 10.05
N LYS A 66 8.98 -1.49 9.82
CA LYS A 66 9.72 -0.47 9.04
C LYS A 66 9.18 -0.30 7.62
N TRP A 67 8.65 -1.37 7.05
CA TRP A 67 7.94 -1.43 5.76
C TRP A 67 7.10 -2.71 5.75
N VAL A 68 6.15 -2.80 4.82
CA VAL A 68 5.26 -3.97 4.68
C VAL A 68 5.36 -4.52 3.27
N SER A 69 5.48 -5.84 3.15
CA SER A 69 5.28 -6.55 1.88
C SER A 69 3.90 -7.19 1.88
N VAL A 70 3.10 -6.95 0.85
CA VAL A 70 1.79 -7.58 0.68
C VAL A 70 1.83 -8.39 -0.61
N SER A 71 1.90 -9.70 -0.49
CA SER A 71 1.99 -10.63 -1.62
C SER A 71 0.62 -11.17 -2.02
N SER A 72 0.51 -11.58 -3.29
CA SER A 72 -0.67 -12.27 -3.83
C SER A 72 -1.99 -11.49 -3.67
N VAL A 73 -1.95 -10.18 -3.92
CA VAL A 73 -3.15 -9.34 -3.91
C VAL A 73 -3.85 -9.48 -5.27
N VAL A 74 -4.98 -10.18 -5.27
CA VAL A 74 -5.79 -10.39 -6.49
C VAL A 74 -6.35 -9.04 -6.98
N PRO A 75 -6.42 -8.79 -8.30
CA PRO A 75 -7.13 -7.66 -8.91
C PRO A 75 -8.50 -7.42 -8.28
N GLY A 76 -8.80 -6.16 -7.94
CA GLY A 76 -10.04 -5.73 -7.28
C GLY A 76 -10.11 -6.01 -5.77
N SER A 77 -9.19 -6.81 -5.21
CA SER A 77 -9.19 -7.12 -3.78
C SER A 77 -8.50 -6.04 -2.95
N THR A 78 -8.97 -5.89 -1.71
CA THR A 78 -8.38 -4.99 -0.72
C THR A 78 -7.80 -5.77 0.44
N VAL A 79 -6.52 -5.56 0.72
CA VAL A 79 -5.84 -6.09 1.91
C VAL A 79 -5.72 -5.00 2.96
N THR A 80 -5.98 -5.37 4.22
CA THR A 80 -5.85 -4.47 5.37
C THR A 80 -4.71 -4.95 6.27
N PHE A 81 -3.83 -4.03 6.66
CA PHE A 81 -2.77 -4.29 7.64
C PHE A 81 -2.63 -3.11 8.61
N ARG A 82 -1.89 -3.34 9.71
CA ARG A 82 -1.69 -2.33 10.75
C ARG A 82 -0.22 -1.95 10.84
N ILE A 83 0.00 -0.66 11.12
CA ILE A 83 1.31 -0.11 11.46
C ILE A 83 1.19 0.65 12.78
N SER A 84 2.29 0.74 13.51
CA SER A 84 2.45 1.59 14.68
C SER A 84 3.49 2.65 14.38
N VAL A 85 3.18 3.91 14.63
CA VAL A 85 4.12 5.03 14.55
C VAL A 85 4.36 5.55 15.95
N SER A 86 5.62 5.75 16.32
CA SER A 86 6.01 6.33 17.59
C SER A 86 6.80 7.61 17.39
N GLY A 87 6.64 8.54 18.32
CA GLY A 87 7.28 9.85 18.27
C GLY A 87 6.74 10.78 19.35
N ARG A 88 7.05 12.07 19.22
CA ARG A 88 6.55 13.15 20.08
C ARG A 88 6.25 14.39 19.27
N GLY A 89 5.18 15.10 19.57
CA GLY A 89 4.72 16.26 18.81
C GLY A 89 3.82 15.89 17.64
N SER A 90 3.62 16.84 16.73
CA SER A 90 2.66 16.74 15.63
C SER A 90 3.33 16.82 14.27
N TYR A 91 3.18 15.78 13.45
CA TYR A 91 3.79 15.68 12.14
C TYR A 91 2.86 15.01 11.13
N ALA A 92 2.98 15.42 9.87
CA ALA A 92 2.44 14.66 8.75
C ALA A 92 3.48 13.67 8.24
N PHE A 93 3.03 12.49 7.81
CA PHE A 93 3.88 11.49 7.16
C PHE A 93 3.07 10.78 6.06
N SER A 94 3.76 10.00 5.23
CA SER A 94 3.11 9.23 4.16
C SER A 94 3.57 7.78 4.11
N GLN A 95 2.72 6.93 3.53
CA GLN A 95 3.06 5.60 3.03
C GLN A 95 2.98 5.62 1.51
N THR A 96 3.90 4.92 0.85
CA THR A 96 3.87 4.70 -0.61
C THR A 96 3.88 3.21 -0.90
N ALA A 97 2.84 2.73 -1.58
CA ALA A 97 2.75 1.40 -2.13
C ALA A 97 3.33 1.38 -3.55
N VAL A 98 4.15 0.38 -3.85
CA VAL A 98 4.78 0.17 -5.15
C VAL A 98 4.53 -1.27 -5.60
N ASN A 99 4.00 -1.47 -6.81
CA ASN A 99 3.93 -2.79 -7.39
C ASN A 99 5.35 -3.29 -7.70
N THR A 100 5.74 -4.43 -7.12
CA THR A 100 7.10 -4.97 -7.24
C THR A 100 7.41 -5.54 -8.62
N ALA A 101 6.40 -6.02 -9.35
CA ALA A 101 6.54 -6.49 -10.73
C ALA A 101 6.45 -5.34 -11.75
N ALA A 102 5.79 -4.23 -11.38
CA ALA A 102 5.60 -3.07 -12.23
C ALA A 102 5.81 -1.75 -11.43
N PRO A 103 7.07 -1.34 -11.15
CA PRO A 103 7.38 -0.24 -10.23
C PRO A 103 6.85 1.13 -10.62
N ALA A 104 6.44 1.32 -11.88
CA ALA A 104 5.78 2.54 -12.35
C ALA A 104 4.40 2.75 -11.70
N TYR A 105 3.78 1.69 -11.19
CA TYR A 105 2.45 1.73 -10.59
C TYR A 105 2.54 1.85 -9.08
N THR A 106 2.16 3.04 -8.60
CA THR A 106 2.34 3.42 -7.20
C THR A 106 1.12 4.15 -6.66
N ALA A 107 1.00 4.19 -5.34
CA ALA A 107 -0.01 4.98 -4.65
C ALA A 107 0.53 5.47 -3.33
N SER A 108 0.11 6.67 -2.91
CA SER A 108 0.53 7.25 -1.63
C SER A 108 -0.67 7.61 -0.78
N ALA A 109 -0.53 7.43 0.53
CA ALA A 109 -1.50 7.85 1.54
C ALA A 109 -0.80 8.67 2.61
N THR A 110 -1.40 9.78 3.02
CA THR A 110 -0.89 10.65 4.08
C THR A 110 -1.68 10.48 5.37
N ALA A 111 -1.02 10.62 6.52
CA ALA A 111 -1.68 10.74 7.81
C ALA A 111 -0.92 11.69 8.73
N SER A 112 -1.60 12.15 9.78
CA SER A 112 -1.02 12.94 10.85
C SER A 112 -0.77 12.05 12.08
N PHE A 113 0.38 12.28 12.72
CA PHE A 113 0.72 11.83 14.06
C PHE A 113 0.65 13.04 14.98
N ALA A 114 0.09 12.89 16.18
CA ALA A 114 0.00 13.95 17.18
C ALA A 114 -0.01 13.34 18.59
N ALA A 115 1.13 13.36 19.29
CA ALA A 115 1.30 12.79 20.63
C ALA A 115 2.05 13.70 21.60
#